data_AF-A0A833W3I3-F1
#
_entry.id   AF-A0A833W3I3-F1
#
_cell.length_a   1.000
_cell.length_b   1.000
_cell.length_c   1.000
_cell.angle_alpha   90.00
_cell.angle_beta   90.00
_cell.angle_gamma   90.00
#
_symmetry.space_group_name_H-M   'P 1'
#
loop_
_entity.id
_entity.type
_entity.pdbx_description
1 polymer ?
#
loop_
_entity_poly.entity_id
_entity_poly.type
_entity_poly.pdbx_seq_one_letter_code
_entity_poly.pdbx_strand_id
1 'polypeptide(L)'
;MSTASPLRKKMRWCRVALVALISLFLPSSDVLSEAKVSTAASRATLISANPVVAATARRRHLRTVNWDNTRGSSFQDIDRRDGINGDFETDTPHANDREERAGNGAVLEKLQSLKAFEKLKSFRPMKSFSRSMTKATKSFREHVTPLLATSAKVDVWRKNKKSVSFVRNALGLDNLEGSALTGATNFRFYDDFVISQIPVWKKNEWTPNQVATELGIYGLQGAALTSNPNFKYYSQFMEQQALLWAKNDLDIDNILVRLELNTVQLKDRPQAENFKFFEEFVAGLMRSWMQKDTPLADVMVKLKLDKLTGNALLSHPNYKYYKNYVKNNLKEWAADLKSYNFATEKLGMKKGLSGNKLKEHPNYVFLEKLGTHANEYREKLWLQRHVTSFDAWNRLGVSRVHPTLRFKSSTFHLYENYVNLVDDTMIQLINKGETKLPNLVNKEASGRELNEKALIWAKKERPEWYVKFSLGLDGLDETALKEATNYKYYQRYLQHTH
;
A
#
# COMPACT_ATOMS: atom_id res chain seq x y z
N MET A 1 28.32 -70.99 -15.37
CA MET A 1 29.33 -70.20 -14.62
C MET A 1 29.16 -68.74 -14.98
N SER A 2 29.18 -67.84 -13.98
CA SER A 2 29.37 -66.36 -14.08
C SER A 2 28.44 -65.47 -14.95
N THR A 3 28.36 -64.19 -14.56
CA THR A 3 27.82 -63.00 -15.31
C THR A 3 26.33 -62.99 -15.71
N ALA A 4 25.57 -61.87 -15.66
CA ALA A 4 25.80 -60.55 -15.08
C ALA A 4 24.48 -59.79 -14.73
N SER A 5 24.65 -58.64 -14.06
CA SER A 5 23.71 -57.65 -13.46
C SER A 5 22.27 -57.43 -14.00
N PRO A 6 21.32 -57.01 -13.13
CA PRO A 6 19.91 -56.78 -13.48
C PRO A 6 19.58 -55.39 -14.06
N LEU A 7 18.41 -55.28 -14.71
CA LEU A 7 17.89 -54.09 -15.40
C LEU A 7 17.13 -53.10 -14.50
N ARG A 8 17.13 -51.83 -14.92
CA ARG A 8 16.44 -50.71 -14.24
C ARG A 8 14.92 -50.69 -14.52
N LYS A 9 14.10 -50.42 -13.50
CA LYS A 9 12.82 -49.70 -13.65
C LYS A 9 12.59 -48.81 -12.42
N LYS A 10 12.31 -47.51 -12.64
CA LYS A 10 11.84 -46.59 -11.60
C LYS A 10 10.33 -46.38 -11.77
N MET A 11 9.55 -46.57 -10.72
CA MET A 11 8.16 -46.14 -10.66
C MET A 11 7.95 -45.24 -9.44
N ARG A 12 7.36 -44.07 -9.66
CA ARG A 12 6.77 -43.20 -8.62
C ARG A 12 5.27 -43.49 -8.58
N TRP A 13 4.71 -43.85 -7.44
CA TRP A 13 3.27 -43.77 -7.19
C TRP A 13 3.00 -43.32 -5.75
N CYS A 14 1.88 -42.61 -5.57
CA CYS A 14 1.52 -41.91 -4.33
C CYS A 14 0.88 -42.84 -3.29
N ARG A 15 0.93 -42.45 -2.01
CA ARG A 15 -0.15 -42.72 -1.03
C ARG A 15 -0.38 -41.53 -0.10
N VAL A 16 -1.63 -41.43 0.35
CA VAL A 16 -2.16 -40.44 1.28
C VAL A 16 -2.12 -41.01 2.71
N ALA A 17 -1.98 -40.15 3.72
CA ALA A 17 -2.36 -40.45 5.11
C ALA A 17 -2.89 -39.17 5.79
N LEU A 18 -3.87 -39.32 6.69
CA LEU A 18 -4.57 -38.23 7.37
C LEU A 18 -4.98 -38.68 8.77
N VAL A 19 -4.46 -38.01 9.80
CA VAL A 19 -4.86 -38.07 11.22
C VAL A 19 -4.54 -36.67 11.78
N ALA A 20 -5.44 -35.76 12.16
CA ALA A 20 -6.66 -35.82 12.97
C ALA A 20 -6.39 -35.89 14.49
N LEU A 21 -6.74 -34.82 15.21
CA LEU A 21 -6.96 -34.88 16.67
C LEU A 21 -8.09 -33.90 17.02
N ILE A 22 -9.05 -34.39 17.79
CA ILE A 22 -10.30 -33.72 18.16
C ILE A 22 -10.33 -33.62 19.68
N SER A 23 -10.70 -32.45 20.21
CA SER A 23 -11.19 -32.31 21.57
C SER A 23 -12.57 -31.67 21.52
N LEU A 24 -13.60 -32.48 21.69
CA LEU A 24 -14.99 -32.04 21.86
C LEU A 24 -15.25 -31.70 23.32
N PHE A 25 -15.97 -30.61 23.56
CA PHE A 25 -17.04 -30.59 24.57
C PHE A 25 -18.21 -29.77 24.01
N LEU A 26 -19.43 -30.24 24.27
CA LEU A 26 -20.70 -29.70 23.76
C LEU A 26 -21.49 -29.03 24.91
N PRO A 27 -22.57 -28.27 24.62
CA PRO A 27 -23.02 -27.19 25.51
C PRO A 27 -23.95 -27.64 26.64
N SER A 28 -24.13 -26.73 27.60
CA SER A 28 -25.26 -26.71 28.55
C SER A 28 -26.00 -25.37 28.45
N SER A 29 -27.26 -25.36 28.92
CA SER A 29 -28.27 -24.33 28.64
C SER A 29 -28.37 -23.22 29.70
N ASP A 30 -28.92 -22.06 29.30
CA ASP A 30 -29.41 -21.03 30.21
C ASP A 30 -30.50 -21.56 31.18
N VAL A 31 -30.36 -21.26 32.47
CA VAL A 31 -31.50 -21.04 33.39
C VAL A 31 -31.15 -19.89 34.34
N LEU A 32 -32.15 -19.06 34.67
CA LEU A 32 -32.07 -17.86 35.51
C LEU A 32 -31.67 -18.14 36.97
N SER A 33 -31.07 -17.15 37.64
CA SER A 33 -31.53 -16.64 38.96
C SER A 33 -30.86 -15.32 39.37
N GLU A 34 -31.46 -14.63 40.33
CA GLU A 34 -31.32 -13.18 40.56
C GLU A 34 -30.20 -12.72 41.52
N ALA A 35 -29.81 -11.46 41.34
CA ALA A 35 -29.49 -10.45 42.35
C ALA A 35 -28.56 -10.75 43.56
N LYS A 36 -27.53 -9.88 43.69
CA LYS A 36 -27.58 -8.82 44.73
C LYS A 36 -26.59 -7.67 44.48
N VAL A 37 -26.95 -6.49 44.98
CA VAL A 37 -26.12 -5.28 45.02
C VAL A 37 -25.26 -5.30 46.28
N SER A 38 -24.01 -4.83 46.19
CA SER A 38 -23.32 -4.22 47.34
C SER A 38 -22.27 -3.21 46.88
N THR A 39 -22.13 -2.13 47.65
CA THR A 39 -21.19 -1.03 47.40
C THR A 39 -20.22 -0.92 48.56
N ALA A 40 -18.91 -0.98 48.30
CA ALA A 40 -17.88 -0.68 49.29
C ALA A 40 -16.64 -0.08 48.62
N ALA A 41 -15.93 0.80 49.32
CA ALA A 41 -14.79 1.53 48.79
C ALA A 41 -13.57 1.47 49.73
N SER A 42 -12.40 1.79 49.17
CA SER A 42 -11.22 2.32 49.86
C SER A 42 -10.50 1.44 50.90
N ARG A 43 -9.28 1.02 50.57
CA ARG A 43 -8.09 1.39 51.38
C ARG A 43 -6.80 1.38 50.55
N ALA A 44 -5.78 2.11 50.99
CA ALA A 44 -4.53 2.32 50.27
C ALA A 44 -3.31 2.48 51.20
N THR A 45 -2.16 2.00 50.72
CA THR A 45 -0.79 2.17 51.24
C THR A 45 0.13 1.89 50.01
N LEU A 46 1.13 2.68 49.56
CA LEU A 46 2.27 3.35 50.24
C LEU A 46 3.15 2.32 50.97
N ILE A 47 4.49 2.19 50.83
CA ILE A 47 5.66 3.00 50.36
C ILE A 47 6.50 2.11 49.38
N SER A 48 7.40 2.47 48.45
CA SER A 48 8.42 3.54 48.20
C SER A 48 8.43 3.96 46.69
N ALA A 49 9.12 4.94 46.07
CA ALA A 49 10.36 5.75 46.27
C ALA A 49 11.72 5.04 45.94
N ASN A 50 12.71 5.64 45.25
CA ASN A 50 12.87 7.00 44.65
C ASN A 50 14.06 7.03 43.60
N PRO A 51 14.65 8.17 43.12
CA PRO A 51 14.21 9.00 41.97
C PRO A 51 15.36 9.39 40.96
N VAL A 52 15.20 10.52 40.21
CA VAL A 52 16.22 11.28 39.42
C VAL A 52 16.55 10.72 38.00
N VAL A 53 16.72 11.49 36.90
CA VAL A 53 16.77 12.95 36.62
C VAL A 53 15.52 13.42 35.83
N ALA A 54 15.11 14.68 35.98
CA ALA A 54 14.00 15.28 35.23
C ALA A 54 14.43 15.95 33.91
N ALA A 55 13.64 15.77 32.85
CA ALA A 55 13.60 16.67 31.69
C ALA A 55 12.46 17.69 31.87
N THR A 56 12.72 18.98 31.67
CA THR A 56 11.78 20.06 32.01
C THR A 56 10.59 20.14 31.05
N ALA A 57 9.38 20.21 31.61
CA ALA A 57 8.15 20.11 30.85
C ALA A 57 7.76 21.43 30.16
N ARG A 58 7.60 21.41 28.82
CA ARG A 58 6.78 22.37 28.08
C ARG A 58 5.40 21.78 27.75
N ARG A 59 4.66 21.32 28.77
CA ARG A 59 3.22 21.06 28.64
C ARG A 59 2.47 22.40 28.56
N ARG A 60 2.17 22.87 27.34
CA ARG A 60 1.00 23.74 27.15
C ARG A 60 -0.22 22.86 26.96
N HIS A 61 -1.10 22.86 27.94
CA HIS A 61 -2.41 22.22 27.82
C HIS A 61 -3.22 22.93 26.73
N LEU A 62 -4.05 22.17 25.99
CA LEU A 62 -5.03 22.74 25.07
C LEU A 62 -5.99 23.62 25.88
N ARG A 63 -5.89 24.94 25.69
CA ARG A 63 -6.82 25.90 26.31
C ARG A 63 -8.11 25.87 25.49
N THR A 64 -9.23 25.61 26.13
CA THR A 64 -10.55 25.76 25.51
C THR A 64 -10.73 27.19 25.04
N VAL A 65 -11.00 27.35 23.75
CA VAL A 65 -11.50 28.61 23.18
C VAL A 65 -13.01 28.49 23.20
N ASN A 66 -13.69 29.34 23.98
CA ASN A 66 -15.14 29.46 23.87
C ASN A 66 -15.48 29.97 22.47
N TRP A 67 -16.51 29.39 21.87
CA TRP A 67 -17.28 30.06 20.83
C TRP A 67 -18.69 30.22 21.38
N ASP A 68 -19.17 31.46 21.43
CA ASP A 68 -20.39 31.76 22.18
C ASP A 68 -21.65 31.24 21.47
N ASN A 69 -22.58 30.71 22.28
CA ASN A 69 -23.85 30.19 21.80
C ASN A 69 -24.88 31.30 21.65
N THR A 70 -25.20 31.69 20.42
CA THR A 70 -26.46 32.38 20.11
C THR A 70 -27.47 31.34 19.61
N ARG A 71 -28.66 31.28 20.23
CA ARG A 71 -29.65 30.23 19.96
C ARG A 71 -30.38 30.40 18.63
N GLY A 72 -30.52 29.28 17.92
CA GLY A 72 -31.81 28.86 17.36
C GLY A 72 -32.18 29.36 15.96
N SER A 73 -31.98 28.52 14.95
CA SER A 73 -32.92 28.39 13.82
C SER A 73 -32.95 26.93 13.32
N SER A 74 -33.83 26.61 12.39
CA SER A 74 -34.08 25.25 11.88
C SER A 74 -32.92 24.67 11.07
N PHE A 75 -32.85 23.33 11.03
CA PHE A 75 -32.14 22.61 9.96
C PHE A 75 -32.91 22.78 8.64
N GLN A 76 -32.64 23.85 7.92
CA GLN A 76 -33.03 24.02 6.51
C GLN A 76 -31.83 24.48 5.69
N ASP A 77 -31.72 23.86 4.51
CA ASP A 77 -30.86 24.18 3.36
C ASP A 77 -29.56 24.95 3.64
N ILE A 78 -28.48 24.19 3.92
CA ILE A 78 -27.10 24.61 3.62
C ILE A 78 -26.62 23.80 2.41
N ASP A 79 -26.51 24.51 1.29
CA ASP A 79 -25.87 24.19 0.02
C ASP A 79 -25.87 22.73 -0.50
N ARG A 80 -26.92 22.44 -1.29
CA ARG A 80 -26.86 21.52 -2.44
C ARG A 80 -26.03 22.08 -3.63
N ARG A 81 -25.20 23.11 -3.43
CA ARG A 81 -24.55 23.86 -4.52
C ARG A 81 -23.07 24.15 -4.27
N ASP A 82 -22.33 23.12 -3.88
CA ASP A 82 -20.90 23.05 -4.19
C ASP A 82 -20.50 21.61 -4.56
N GLY A 83 -19.62 21.45 -5.56
CA GLY A 83 -18.90 20.20 -5.81
C GLY A 83 -19.56 19.09 -6.65
N ILE A 84 -20.78 19.22 -7.20
CA ILE A 84 -21.36 18.15 -8.08
C ILE A 84 -20.49 17.90 -9.34
N ASN A 85 -19.74 18.89 -9.82
CA ASN A 85 -18.73 18.76 -10.88
C ASN A 85 -17.32 19.14 -10.40
N GLY A 86 -17.03 19.05 -9.09
CA GLY A 86 -15.77 19.52 -8.50
C GLY A 86 -14.66 18.47 -8.40
N ASP A 87 -15.01 17.24 -7.98
CA ASP A 87 -14.05 16.15 -7.76
C ASP A 87 -13.74 15.34 -9.06
N PHE A 88 -14.10 15.86 -10.24
CA PHE A 88 -13.84 15.24 -11.55
C PHE A 88 -12.88 16.09 -12.39
N GLU A 89 -11.71 16.43 -11.83
CA GLU A 89 -10.53 16.50 -12.69
C GLU A 89 -10.33 15.12 -13.32
N THR A 90 -9.97 15.08 -14.61
CA THR A 90 -9.80 13.82 -15.33
C THR A 90 -8.75 12.97 -14.65
N ASP A 91 -9.13 11.73 -14.29
CA ASP A 91 -8.38 10.69 -13.54
C ASP A 91 -7.21 10.11 -14.36
N THR A 92 -6.43 11.04 -14.93
CA THR A 92 -5.18 10.88 -15.65
C THR A 92 -4.16 10.35 -14.63
N PRO A 93 -3.50 9.20 -14.87
CA PRO A 93 -2.74 8.53 -13.81
C PRO A 93 -1.39 9.23 -13.50
N HIS A 94 -1.45 10.39 -12.85
CA HIS A 94 -0.30 11.06 -12.26
C HIS A 94 0.17 10.30 -11.02
N ALA A 95 1.34 9.66 -11.11
CA ALA A 95 1.92 8.80 -10.06
C ALA A 95 2.28 9.50 -8.72
N ASN A 96 1.93 10.78 -8.58
CA ASN A 96 2.35 11.67 -7.49
C ASN A 96 1.32 11.83 -6.37
N ASP A 97 0.05 11.46 -6.58
CA ASP A 97 -0.98 11.59 -5.56
C ASP A 97 -0.72 10.66 -4.36
N ARG A 98 -0.18 11.28 -3.31
CA ARG A 98 0.17 10.60 -2.06
C ARG A 98 -1.08 10.05 -1.34
N GLU A 99 -2.26 10.61 -1.61
CA GLU A 99 -3.51 10.25 -0.93
C GLU A 99 -4.13 8.93 -1.45
N GLU A 100 -4.14 8.67 -2.78
CA GLU A 100 -4.55 7.35 -3.33
C GLU A 100 -3.59 6.22 -2.91
N ARG A 101 -2.33 6.54 -2.56
CA ARG A 101 -1.29 5.57 -2.15
C ARG A 101 -1.63 4.79 -0.87
N ALA A 102 -2.74 5.07 -0.21
CA ALA A 102 -3.29 4.26 0.88
C ALA A 102 -3.93 2.93 0.40
N GLY A 103 -4.46 2.87 -0.83
CA GLY A 103 -4.98 1.61 -1.42
C GLY A 103 -3.97 0.85 -2.28
N ASN A 104 -2.91 1.53 -2.74
CA ASN A 104 -2.06 1.01 -3.81
C ASN A 104 -0.97 0.03 -3.29
N GLY A 105 -0.96 -1.18 -3.86
CA GLY A 105 0.02 -2.25 -3.58
C GLY A 105 1.48 -1.89 -3.85
N ALA A 106 1.76 -0.77 -4.54
CA ALA A 106 3.09 -0.26 -4.83
C ALA A 106 3.98 -0.04 -3.59
N VAL A 107 3.42 0.16 -2.39
CA VAL A 107 4.22 0.21 -1.14
C VAL A 107 4.58 -1.18 -0.63
N LEU A 108 3.79 -2.20 -0.96
CA LEU A 108 4.14 -3.60 -0.73
C LEU A 108 5.27 -4.02 -1.67
N GLU A 109 5.26 -3.58 -2.94
CA GLU A 109 6.43 -3.65 -3.83
C GLU A 109 7.62 -2.85 -3.31
N LYS A 110 7.45 -1.61 -2.83
CA LYS A 110 8.55 -0.81 -2.24
C LYS A 110 9.16 -1.49 -1.00
N LEU A 111 8.36 -2.21 -0.20
CA LEU A 111 8.83 -3.02 0.92
C LEU A 111 9.48 -4.34 0.48
N GLN A 112 9.02 -4.96 -0.61
CA GLN A 112 9.66 -6.13 -1.22
C GLN A 112 10.98 -5.76 -1.91
N SER A 113 11.08 -4.60 -2.56
CA SER A 113 12.29 -4.12 -3.22
C SER A 113 13.32 -3.63 -2.20
N LEU A 114 12.91 -3.05 -1.06
CA LEU A 114 13.79 -2.81 0.09
C LEU A 114 14.35 -4.14 0.65
N LYS A 115 13.52 -5.17 0.83
CA LYS A 115 13.98 -6.53 1.20
C LYS A 115 14.87 -7.19 0.13
N ALA A 116 14.63 -6.89 -1.14
CA ALA A 116 15.47 -7.35 -2.24
C ALA A 116 16.84 -6.63 -2.23
N PHE A 117 16.87 -5.34 -1.89
CA PHE A 117 18.11 -4.58 -1.65
C PHE A 117 18.92 -5.11 -0.46
N GLU A 118 18.25 -5.51 0.64
CA GLU A 118 18.91 -6.22 1.75
C GLU A 118 19.54 -7.54 1.29
N LYS A 119 18.82 -8.33 0.46
CA LYS A 119 19.36 -9.57 -0.13
C LYS A 119 20.51 -9.31 -1.12
N LEU A 120 20.43 -8.26 -1.95
CA LEU A 120 21.43 -7.97 -2.99
C LEU A 120 22.82 -7.67 -2.42
N LYS A 121 22.90 -7.17 -1.18
CA LYS A 121 24.16 -6.92 -0.47
C LYS A 121 24.89 -8.17 0.02
N SER A 122 24.38 -9.40 -0.22
CA SER A 122 25.06 -10.64 0.17
C SER A 122 26.07 -11.19 -0.86
N PHE A 123 26.52 -10.38 -1.82
CA PHE A 123 27.53 -10.79 -2.81
C PHE A 123 28.91 -10.98 -2.16
N ARG A 124 29.42 -12.22 -2.21
CA ARG A 124 30.81 -12.53 -1.80
C ARG A 124 31.78 -12.05 -2.88
N PRO A 125 32.97 -11.51 -2.54
CA PRO A 125 33.98 -11.16 -3.52
C PRO A 125 34.54 -12.41 -4.21
N MET A 126 34.53 -12.43 -5.55
CA MET A 126 35.17 -13.51 -6.33
C MET A 126 36.70 -13.48 -6.16
N LYS A 127 37.29 -14.62 -5.81
CA LYS A 127 38.74 -14.82 -5.73
C LYS A 127 39.27 -15.58 -6.96
N SER A 128 39.50 -14.87 -8.06
CA SER A 128 40.65 -15.13 -8.96
C SER A 128 40.62 -14.18 -10.17
N PHE A 129 41.75 -13.53 -10.43
CA PHE A 129 42.33 -13.37 -11.78
C PHE A 129 43.67 -12.65 -11.60
N SER A 130 44.77 -13.42 -11.67
CA SER A 130 46.12 -12.85 -11.59
C SER A 130 47.08 -13.58 -12.53
N ARG A 131 47.28 -13.00 -13.71
CA ARG A 131 48.59 -12.83 -14.37
C ARG A 131 48.44 -12.07 -15.69
N SER A 132 49.50 -11.33 -16.04
CA SER A 132 49.66 -10.50 -17.24
C SER A 132 48.71 -9.30 -17.41
N MET A 133 49.22 -8.08 -17.22
CA MET A 133 49.50 -7.18 -18.36
C MET A 133 50.32 -5.95 -17.95
N THR A 134 50.84 -5.24 -18.95
CA THR A 134 51.85 -4.16 -18.86
C THR A 134 51.33 -2.79 -18.39
N LYS A 135 52.27 -1.88 -18.09
CA LYS A 135 52.20 -0.44 -17.73
C LYS A 135 50.86 0.17 -17.23
N ALA A 136 49.76 0.07 -17.97
CA ALA A 136 48.43 0.52 -17.52
C ALA A 136 48.01 -0.09 -16.16
N THR A 137 48.45 -1.32 -15.87
CA THR A 137 48.24 -1.98 -14.58
C THR A 137 48.90 -1.25 -13.39
N LYS A 138 49.89 -0.38 -13.61
CA LYS A 138 50.53 0.39 -12.53
C LYS A 138 49.58 1.46 -11.98
N SER A 139 49.04 2.32 -12.85
CA SER A 139 48.01 3.31 -12.49
C SER A 139 46.76 2.65 -11.89
N PHE A 140 46.29 1.54 -12.49
CA PHE A 140 45.16 0.79 -11.94
C PHE A 140 45.44 0.28 -10.52
N ARG A 141 46.63 -0.26 -10.25
CA ARG A 141 47.04 -0.70 -8.91
C ARG A 141 47.23 0.48 -7.93
N GLU A 142 47.78 1.59 -8.40
CA GLU A 142 48.03 2.80 -7.60
C GLU A 142 46.72 3.49 -7.18
N HIS A 143 45.67 3.46 -8.00
CA HIS A 143 44.34 3.95 -7.61
C HIS A 143 43.47 2.91 -6.88
N VAL A 144 43.48 1.64 -7.27
CA VAL A 144 42.58 0.62 -6.67
C VAL A 144 43.06 0.14 -5.30
N THR A 145 44.37 0.08 -5.03
CA THR A 145 44.87 -0.39 -3.72
C THR A 145 44.44 0.53 -2.56
N PRO A 146 44.54 1.88 -2.66
CA PRO A 146 43.97 2.78 -1.65
C PRO A 146 42.45 2.66 -1.50
N LEU A 147 41.70 2.54 -2.60
CA LEU A 147 40.24 2.43 -2.55
C LEU A 147 39.77 1.16 -1.81
N LEU A 148 40.45 0.02 -2.04
CA LEU A 148 40.20 -1.22 -1.29
C LEU A 148 40.55 -1.08 0.20
N ALA A 149 41.65 -0.40 0.53
CA ALA A 149 42.03 -0.12 1.92
C ALA A 149 41.03 0.81 2.62
N THR A 150 40.50 1.83 1.94
CA THR A 150 39.45 2.72 2.48
C THR A 150 38.13 1.96 2.70
N SER A 151 37.73 1.08 1.77
CA SER A 151 36.57 0.20 1.98
C SER A 151 36.71 -0.66 3.24
N ALA A 152 37.88 -1.25 3.48
CA ALA A 152 38.15 -2.04 4.67
C ALA A 152 38.11 -1.20 5.97
N LYS A 153 38.61 0.04 5.94
CA LYS A 153 38.49 0.99 7.06
C LYS A 153 37.02 1.30 7.38
N VAL A 154 36.20 1.57 6.36
CA VAL A 154 34.76 1.85 6.52
C VAL A 154 34.01 0.68 7.16
N ASP A 155 34.31 -0.56 6.78
CA ASP A 155 33.72 -1.75 7.40
C ASP A 155 34.13 -1.91 8.89
N VAL A 156 35.36 -1.51 9.25
CA VAL A 156 35.81 -1.46 10.65
C VAL A 156 35.10 -0.33 11.42
N TRP A 157 34.98 0.86 10.83
CA TRP A 157 34.25 1.98 11.44
C TRP A 157 32.76 1.66 11.67
N ARG A 158 32.13 0.91 10.75
CA ARG A 158 30.75 0.42 10.88
C ARG A 158 30.61 -0.55 12.06
N LYS A 159 31.51 -1.53 12.18
CA LYS A 159 31.55 -2.49 13.31
C LYS A 159 31.77 -1.77 14.64
N ASN A 160 32.66 -0.78 14.66
CA ASN A 160 33.05 -0.03 15.85
C ASN A 160 32.11 1.16 16.16
N LYS A 161 30.94 1.25 15.50
CA LYS A 161 29.91 2.28 15.71
C LYS A 161 30.46 3.72 15.76
N LYS A 162 31.39 4.05 14.86
CA LYS A 162 31.90 5.43 14.74
C LYS A 162 30.81 6.36 14.22
N SER A 163 30.89 7.64 14.58
CA SER A 163 29.93 8.64 14.11
C SER A 163 30.14 8.98 12.64
N VAL A 164 29.08 9.47 11.99
CA VAL A 164 29.08 10.04 10.65
C VAL A 164 30.07 11.22 10.56
N SER A 165 30.15 12.06 11.60
CA SER A 165 31.14 13.13 11.70
C SER A 165 32.58 12.62 11.71
N PHE A 166 32.89 11.57 12.48
CA PHE A 166 34.22 10.95 12.49
C PHE A 166 34.58 10.36 11.11
N VAL A 167 33.61 9.76 10.41
CA VAL A 167 33.85 9.19 9.08
C VAL A 167 33.97 10.27 7.99
N ARG A 168 33.26 11.40 8.10
CA ARG A 168 33.45 12.59 7.23
C ARG A 168 34.88 13.12 7.37
N ASN A 169 35.35 13.29 8.61
CA ASN A 169 36.70 13.74 8.94
C ASN A 169 37.77 12.79 8.41
N ALA A 170 37.66 11.49 8.75
CA ALA A 170 38.63 10.47 8.37
C ALA A 170 38.68 10.14 6.87
N LEU A 171 37.75 10.67 6.07
CA LEU A 171 37.74 10.62 4.61
C LEU A 171 38.19 11.94 3.95
N GLY A 172 38.47 12.99 4.72
CA GLY A 172 38.89 14.31 4.24
C GLY A 172 37.75 15.18 3.71
N LEU A 173 36.52 14.99 4.20
CA LEU A 173 35.29 15.57 3.63
C LEU A 173 34.66 16.70 4.47
N ASP A 174 35.29 17.10 5.59
CA ASP A 174 34.70 18.10 6.52
C ASP A 174 34.61 19.50 5.91
N ASN A 175 35.64 19.92 5.16
CA ASN A 175 35.71 21.26 4.55
C ASN A 175 35.02 21.33 3.17
N LEU A 176 34.27 20.29 2.77
CA LEU A 176 33.60 20.22 1.47
C LEU A 176 32.09 20.26 1.66
N GLU A 177 31.40 21.13 0.93
CA GLU A 177 29.94 21.28 0.96
C GLU A 177 29.32 21.17 -0.44
N GLY A 178 28.00 20.96 -0.49
CA GLY A 178 27.22 20.96 -1.74
C GLY A 178 27.79 20.05 -2.84
N SER A 179 27.99 20.61 -4.04
CA SER A 179 28.53 19.89 -5.19
C SER A 179 29.96 19.39 -4.98
N ALA A 180 30.81 20.18 -4.30
CA ALA A 180 32.20 19.82 -4.00
C ALA A 180 32.29 18.62 -3.05
N LEU A 181 31.36 18.50 -2.09
CA LEU A 181 31.22 17.30 -1.27
C LEU A 181 30.86 16.07 -2.12
N THR A 182 29.83 16.18 -2.96
CA THR A 182 29.34 15.04 -3.77
C THR A 182 30.31 14.61 -4.87
N GLY A 183 31.14 15.53 -5.38
CA GLY A 183 32.14 15.25 -6.41
C GLY A 183 33.46 14.67 -5.89
N ALA A 184 33.68 14.65 -4.57
CA ALA A 184 34.92 14.14 -3.99
C ALA A 184 35.05 12.62 -4.16
N THR A 185 36.22 12.13 -4.57
CA THR A 185 36.49 10.69 -4.81
C THR A 185 36.16 9.80 -3.62
N ASN A 186 36.33 10.32 -2.39
CA ASN A 186 36.02 9.59 -1.15
C ASN A 186 34.53 9.64 -0.75
N PHE A 187 33.70 10.49 -1.37
CA PHE A 187 32.29 10.66 -0.98
C PHE A 187 31.48 9.37 -1.09
N ARG A 188 31.80 8.50 -2.06
CA ARG A 188 31.16 7.17 -2.16
C ARG A 188 31.30 6.34 -0.88
N PHE A 189 32.47 6.38 -0.23
CA PHE A 189 32.70 5.64 1.02
C PHE A 189 31.90 6.22 2.18
N TYR A 190 31.65 7.52 2.17
CA TYR A 190 30.77 8.20 3.11
C TYR A 190 29.30 7.85 2.84
N ASP A 191 28.86 7.86 1.59
CA ASP A 191 27.51 7.44 1.16
C ASP A 191 27.21 5.98 1.55
N ASP A 192 28.09 5.03 1.17
CA ASP A 192 28.00 3.62 1.56
C ASP A 192 28.02 3.43 3.10
N PHE A 193 28.75 4.28 3.83
CA PHE A 193 28.75 4.27 5.30
C PHE A 193 27.42 4.76 5.88
N VAL A 194 26.95 5.95 5.50
CA VAL A 194 25.74 6.56 6.07
C VAL A 194 24.50 5.73 5.75
N ILE A 195 24.38 5.22 4.52
CA ILE A 195 23.31 4.29 4.13
C ILE A 195 23.32 3.02 5.02
N SER A 196 24.50 2.57 5.46
CA SER A 196 24.62 1.42 6.37
C SER A 196 24.23 1.71 7.82
N GLN A 197 24.15 2.99 8.24
CA GLN A 197 23.68 3.37 9.58
C GLN A 197 22.16 3.50 9.67
N ILE A 198 21.44 3.77 8.56
CA ILE A 198 19.97 3.94 8.57
C ILE A 198 19.23 2.76 9.24
N PRO A 199 19.54 1.47 8.96
CA PRO A 199 18.92 0.34 9.67
C PRO A 199 19.31 0.25 11.16
N VAL A 200 20.49 0.77 11.53
CA VAL A 200 21.00 0.79 12.91
C VAL A 200 20.28 1.85 13.73
N TRP A 201 20.16 3.08 13.22
CA TRP A 201 19.36 4.16 13.81
C TRP A 201 17.90 3.73 13.98
N LYS A 202 17.33 3.06 12.97
CA LYS A 202 15.97 2.50 13.00
C LYS A 202 15.81 1.45 14.10
N LYS A 203 16.72 0.48 14.18
CA LYS A 203 16.71 -0.58 15.22
C LYS A 203 16.87 -0.01 16.64
N ASN A 204 17.60 1.10 16.78
CA ASN A 204 17.83 1.78 18.05
C ASN A 204 16.76 2.85 18.36
N GLU A 205 15.66 2.89 17.60
CA GLU A 205 14.54 3.85 17.72
C GLU A 205 14.93 5.34 17.78
N TRP A 206 15.98 5.73 17.06
CA TRP A 206 16.46 7.12 17.06
C TRP A 206 15.37 8.13 16.71
N THR A 207 15.42 9.28 17.36
CA THR A 207 14.54 10.42 17.04
C THR A 207 15.00 11.11 15.75
N PRO A 208 14.11 11.87 15.07
CA PRO A 208 14.51 12.65 13.90
C PRO A 208 15.63 13.64 14.24
N ASN A 209 15.59 14.24 15.43
CA ASN A 209 16.60 15.19 15.89
C ASN A 209 17.97 14.51 16.10
N GLN A 210 18.00 13.28 16.63
CA GLN A 210 19.27 12.51 16.75
C GLN A 210 19.89 12.24 15.37
N VAL A 211 19.08 11.83 14.38
CA VAL A 211 19.57 11.60 13.01
C VAL A 211 19.98 12.91 12.34
N ALA A 212 19.24 14.00 12.53
CA ALA A 212 19.59 15.31 11.99
C ALA A 212 20.91 15.86 12.58
N THR A 213 21.13 15.67 13.88
CA THR A 213 22.39 16.06 14.56
C THR A 213 23.57 15.23 14.05
N GLU A 214 23.41 13.91 13.97
CA GLU A 214 24.44 12.98 13.47
C GLU A 214 24.81 13.25 12.00
N LEU A 215 23.84 13.67 11.19
CA LEU A 215 24.04 14.09 9.79
C LEU A 215 24.56 15.53 9.63
N GLY A 216 24.66 16.31 10.71
CA GLY A 216 25.09 17.72 10.66
C GLY A 216 24.07 18.68 10.03
N ILE A 217 22.79 18.33 10.01
CA ILE A 217 21.70 19.11 9.40
C ILE A 217 20.66 19.63 10.41
N TYR A 218 20.87 19.40 11.71
CA TYR A 218 19.99 19.88 12.76
C TYR A 218 19.94 21.42 12.79
N GLY A 219 18.72 21.97 12.85
CA GLY A 219 18.48 23.42 12.81
C GLY A 219 18.44 24.03 11.40
N LEU A 220 18.79 23.28 10.34
CA LEU A 220 18.56 23.74 8.95
C LEU A 220 17.06 23.69 8.62
N GLN A 221 16.59 24.65 7.82
CA GLN A 221 15.21 24.78 7.37
C GLN A 221 15.14 25.17 5.88
N GLY A 222 13.99 24.97 5.25
CA GLY A 222 13.71 25.35 3.87
C GLY A 222 14.76 24.85 2.88
N ALA A 223 15.16 25.72 1.95
CA ALA A 223 16.16 25.40 0.92
C ALA A 223 17.52 24.95 1.48
N ALA A 224 17.95 25.50 2.64
CA ALA A 224 19.22 25.12 3.27
C ALA A 224 19.19 23.67 3.80
N LEU A 225 18.02 23.20 4.23
CA LEU A 225 17.81 21.79 4.57
C LEU A 225 17.68 20.93 3.30
N THR A 226 16.79 21.29 2.37
CA THR A 226 16.43 20.39 1.26
C THR A 226 17.54 20.21 0.22
N SER A 227 18.40 21.21 0.04
CA SER A 227 19.55 21.15 -0.87
C SER A 227 20.82 20.58 -0.23
N ASN A 228 20.80 20.26 1.07
CA ASN A 228 21.96 19.68 1.74
C ASN A 228 22.18 18.22 1.28
N PRO A 229 23.39 17.80 0.87
CA PRO A 229 23.67 16.43 0.40
C PRO A 229 23.29 15.31 1.37
N ASN A 230 23.20 15.60 2.68
CA ASN A 230 22.84 14.63 3.71
C ASN A 230 21.32 14.49 3.93
N PHE A 231 20.50 15.43 3.44
CA PHE A 231 19.04 15.39 3.60
C PHE A 231 18.40 14.13 2.97
N LYS A 232 19.02 13.57 1.93
CA LYS A 232 18.57 12.30 1.33
C LYS A 232 18.56 11.14 2.33
N TYR A 233 19.57 11.04 3.21
CA TYR A 233 19.65 9.97 4.21
C TYR A 233 18.62 10.19 5.32
N TYR A 234 18.41 11.45 5.72
CA TYR A 234 17.34 11.82 6.66
C TYR A 234 15.96 11.45 6.11
N SER A 235 15.64 11.83 4.87
CA SER A 235 14.36 11.47 4.25
C SER A 235 14.20 9.95 4.10
N GLN A 236 15.26 9.22 3.75
CA GLN A 236 15.25 7.75 3.64
C GLN A 236 15.07 7.06 5.01
N PHE A 237 15.64 7.59 6.08
CA PHE A 237 15.39 7.13 7.45
C PHE A 237 13.93 7.40 7.85
N MET A 238 13.46 8.63 7.64
CA MET A 238 12.14 9.08 8.06
C MET A 238 11.00 8.35 7.33
N GLU A 239 11.11 8.08 6.03
CA GLU A 239 10.16 7.22 5.30
C GLU A 239 10.08 5.81 5.90
N GLN A 240 11.23 5.21 6.23
CA GLN A 240 11.29 3.88 6.82
C GLN A 240 10.77 3.83 8.26
N GLN A 241 10.88 4.94 8.99
CA GLN A 241 10.49 5.06 10.38
C GLN A 241 8.98 5.38 10.52
N ALA A 242 8.44 6.23 9.66
CA ALA A 242 6.99 6.46 9.52
C ALA A 242 6.21 5.15 9.26
N LEU A 243 6.71 4.30 8.35
CA LEU A 243 6.14 2.98 8.09
C LEU A 243 6.27 2.00 9.27
N LEU A 244 7.28 2.15 10.14
CA LEU A 244 7.42 1.33 11.35
C LEU A 244 6.44 1.78 12.44
N TRP A 245 6.33 3.09 12.69
CA TRP A 245 5.34 3.66 13.61
C TRP A 245 3.91 3.28 13.21
N ALA A 246 3.63 3.29 11.91
CA ALA A 246 2.34 2.88 11.36
C ALA A 246 2.05 1.38 11.55
N LYS A 247 3.03 0.51 11.28
CA LYS A 247 2.89 -0.94 11.52
C LYS A 247 2.62 -1.24 13.01
N ASN A 248 3.28 -0.49 13.89
CA ASN A 248 3.14 -0.59 15.34
C ASN A 248 1.90 0.14 15.89
N ASP A 249 1.04 0.70 15.01
CA ASP A 249 -0.26 1.31 15.36
C ASP A 249 -0.15 2.42 16.43
N LEU A 250 0.94 3.20 16.38
CA LEU A 250 1.23 4.26 17.35
C LEU A 250 0.22 5.40 17.26
N ASP A 251 -0.03 6.05 18.41
CA ASP A 251 -0.94 7.18 18.51
C ASP A 251 -0.43 8.41 17.74
N ILE A 252 -1.35 9.10 17.03
CA ILE A 252 -1.01 10.23 16.17
C ILE A 252 -0.40 11.42 16.93
N ASP A 253 -0.77 11.65 18.19
CA ASP A 253 -0.26 12.76 18.99
C ASP A 253 1.21 12.53 19.36
N ASN A 254 1.58 11.28 19.63
CA ASN A 254 2.97 10.89 19.84
C ASN A 254 3.82 11.10 18.57
N ILE A 255 3.25 10.92 17.38
CA ILE A 255 3.97 11.19 16.12
C ILE A 255 4.05 12.68 15.82
N LEU A 256 3.01 13.47 16.11
CA LEU A 256 3.06 14.93 16.04
C LEU A 256 4.15 15.52 16.96
N VAL A 257 4.37 14.93 18.15
CA VAL A 257 5.50 15.29 19.03
C VAL A 257 6.84 14.84 18.45
N ARG A 258 6.96 13.60 17.97
CA ARG A 258 8.22 13.08 17.37
C ARG A 258 8.65 13.83 16.12
N LEU A 259 7.73 14.47 15.40
CA LEU A 259 7.98 15.29 14.21
C LEU A 259 8.01 16.81 14.49
N GLU A 260 7.87 17.22 15.76
CA GLU A 260 7.78 18.62 16.26
C GLU A 260 6.57 19.43 15.75
N LEU A 261 5.71 18.82 14.93
CA LEU A 261 4.45 19.35 14.40
C LEU A 261 3.43 19.71 15.51
N ASN A 262 3.59 19.19 16.73
CA ASN A 262 2.78 19.58 17.88
C ASN A 262 2.97 21.04 18.30
N THR A 263 4.11 21.65 17.96
CA THR A 263 4.39 23.08 18.21
C THR A 263 3.90 23.99 17.08
N VAL A 264 3.76 23.44 15.88
CA VAL A 264 3.27 24.13 14.68
C VAL A 264 1.75 24.27 14.74
N GLN A 265 1.27 25.48 14.44
CA GLN A 265 -0.15 25.80 14.34
C GLN A 265 -0.87 24.93 13.32
N LEU A 266 -2.08 24.49 13.65
CA LEU A 266 -2.79 23.42 12.93
C LEU A 266 -2.93 23.67 11.41
N LYS A 267 -3.24 24.91 11.03
CA LYS A 267 -3.36 25.36 9.63
C LYS A 267 -2.03 25.45 8.87
N ASP A 268 -0.92 25.66 9.58
CA ASP A 268 0.41 25.90 8.99
C ASP A 268 1.24 24.60 8.89
N ARG A 269 0.82 23.54 9.61
CA ARG A 269 1.43 22.19 9.57
C ARG A 269 1.70 21.64 8.16
N PRO A 270 0.81 21.79 7.15
CA PRO A 270 1.06 21.25 5.81
C PRO A 270 2.33 21.80 5.12
N GLN A 271 2.82 22.96 5.56
CA GLN A 271 4.01 23.60 5.01
C GLN A 271 5.31 23.18 5.74
N ALA A 272 5.22 22.50 6.88
CA ALA A 272 6.40 22.08 7.64
C ALA A 272 7.11 20.89 6.96
N GLU A 273 8.44 20.91 6.91
CA GLU A 273 9.26 19.96 6.13
C GLU A 273 9.10 18.50 6.57
N ASN A 274 8.72 18.30 7.83
CA ASN A 274 8.44 16.98 8.42
C ASN A 274 7.02 16.47 8.17
N PHE A 275 6.08 17.30 7.71
CA PHE A 275 4.68 16.92 7.52
C PHE A 275 4.50 15.80 6.48
N LYS A 276 5.36 15.75 5.44
CA LYS A 276 5.40 14.64 4.48
C LYS A 276 5.61 13.26 5.13
N PHE A 277 6.24 13.20 6.30
CA PHE A 277 6.45 11.95 7.05
C PHE A 277 5.25 11.61 7.96
N PHE A 278 4.51 12.62 8.42
CA PHE A 278 3.21 12.41 9.07
C PHE A 278 2.20 11.82 8.08
N GLU A 279 2.13 12.36 6.86
CA GLU A 279 1.30 11.84 5.77
C GLU A 279 1.63 10.37 5.42
N GLU A 280 2.89 9.99 5.24
CA GLU A 280 3.25 8.59 4.97
C GLU A 280 3.01 7.66 6.18
N PHE A 281 3.12 8.18 7.41
CA PHE A 281 2.71 7.45 8.62
C PHE A 281 1.20 7.19 8.65
N VAL A 282 0.37 8.20 8.39
CA VAL A 282 -1.10 8.03 8.36
C VAL A 282 -1.54 7.18 7.17
N ALA A 283 -0.89 7.28 6.01
CA ALA A 283 -1.08 6.36 4.90
C ALA A 283 -0.70 4.91 5.27
N GLY A 284 0.37 4.72 6.05
CA GLY A 284 0.73 3.42 6.62
C GLY A 284 -0.31 2.89 7.62
N LEU A 285 -0.87 3.76 8.47
CA LEU A 285 -1.93 3.39 9.42
C LEU A 285 -3.17 2.91 8.67
N MET A 286 -3.66 3.68 7.68
CA MET A 286 -4.82 3.29 6.87
C MET A 286 -4.62 1.92 6.20
N ARG A 287 -3.43 1.65 5.62
CA ARG A 287 -3.08 0.32 5.08
C ARG A 287 -3.15 -0.78 6.14
N SER A 288 -2.62 -0.54 7.35
CA SER A 288 -2.65 -1.52 8.44
C SER A 288 -4.06 -1.75 8.97
N TRP A 289 -4.87 -0.70 9.09
CA TRP A 289 -6.24 -0.77 9.57
C TRP A 289 -7.16 -1.53 8.58
N MET A 290 -6.99 -1.32 7.28
CA MET A 290 -7.68 -2.09 6.23
C MET A 290 -7.29 -3.59 6.28
N GLN A 291 -5.99 -3.90 6.42
CA GLN A 291 -5.51 -5.29 6.59
C GLN A 291 -6.03 -5.99 7.86
N LYS A 292 -6.42 -5.21 8.88
CA LYS A 292 -6.99 -5.68 10.15
C LYS A 292 -8.53 -5.64 10.17
N ASP A 293 -9.19 -5.20 9.10
CA ASP A 293 -10.65 -4.95 9.04
C ASP A 293 -11.14 -4.07 10.22
N THR A 294 -10.39 -3.00 10.51
CA THR A 294 -10.55 -2.20 11.72
C THR A 294 -11.88 -1.42 11.72
N PRO A 295 -12.70 -1.52 12.78
CA PRO A 295 -13.97 -0.80 12.88
C PRO A 295 -13.83 0.72 12.68
N LEU A 296 -14.80 1.32 11.98
CA LEU A 296 -14.77 2.76 11.69
C LEU A 296 -14.87 3.62 12.95
N ALA A 297 -15.49 3.13 14.02
CA ALA A 297 -15.50 3.80 15.33
C ALA A 297 -14.08 3.91 15.91
N ASP A 298 -13.32 2.81 15.92
CA ASP A 298 -11.94 2.77 16.40
C ASP A 298 -11.03 3.68 15.57
N VAL A 299 -11.27 3.76 14.25
CA VAL A 299 -10.57 4.70 13.36
C VAL A 299 -10.91 6.15 13.69
N MET A 300 -12.16 6.48 14.04
CA MET A 300 -12.50 7.84 14.53
C MET A 300 -11.78 8.15 15.84
N VAL A 301 -11.74 7.23 16.81
CA VAL A 301 -11.01 7.42 18.07
C VAL A 301 -9.51 7.62 17.82
N LYS A 302 -8.89 6.78 16.99
CA LYS A 302 -7.47 6.87 16.61
C LYS A 302 -7.13 8.18 15.88
N LEU A 303 -8.06 8.73 15.10
CA LEU A 303 -7.93 10.02 14.42
C LEU A 303 -8.39 11.23 15.27
N LYS A 304 -8.82 11.01 16.52
CA LYS A 304 -9.32 12.04 17.47
C LYS A 304 -10.60 12.76 16.99
N LEU A 305 -11.45 12.02 16.27
CA LEU A 305 -12.71 12.48 15.66
C LEU A 305 -13.95 12.04 16.44
N ASP A 306 -13.82 11.11 17.39
CA ASP A 306 -14.90 10.45 18.14
C ASP A 306 -15.78 11.41 18.96
N LYS A 307 -15.27 12.60 19.29
CA LYS A 307 -15.94 13.62 20.11
C LYS A 307 -16.40 14.84 19.29
N LEU A 308 -16.26 14.79 17.97
CA LEU A 308 -16.59 15.88 17.06
C LEU A 308 -17.87 15.56 16.29
N THR A 309 -18.73 16.56 16.12
CA THR A 309 -19.99 16.46 15.36
C THR A 309 -20.20 17.70 14.49
N GLY A 310 -21.09 17.59 13.49
CA GLY A 310 -21.42 18.69 12.58
C GLY A 310 -20.18 19.34 11.94
N ASN A 311 -20.19 20.66 11.79
CA ASN A 311 -19.10 21.40 11.15
C ASN A 311 -17.75 21.24 11.85
N ALA A 312 -17.72 21.01 13.17
CA ALA A 312 -16.49 20.76 13.92
C ALA A 312 -15.83 19.41 13.55
N LEU A 313 -16.61 18.41 13.13
CA LEU A 313 -16.08 17.18 12.55
C LEU A 313 -15.60 17.41 11.12
N LEU A 314 -16.45 18.02 10.28
CA LEU A 314 -16.21 18.16 8.84
C LEU A 314 -14.98 19.03 8.51
N SER A 315 -14.73 20.07 9.33
CA SER A 315 -13.58 20.98 9.19
C SER A 315 -12.30 20.48 9.87
N HIS A 316 -12.35 19.38 10.66
CA HIS A 316 -11.18 18.91 11.37
C HIS A 316 -10.15 18.28 10.40
N PRO A 317 -8.86 18.68 10.40
CA PRO A 317 -7.90 18.20 9.39
C PRO A 317 -7.75 16.68 9.30
N ASN A 318 -7.93 15.95 10.41
CA ASN A 318 -7.85 14.48 10.38
C ASN A 318 -9.06 13.83 9.69
N TYR A 319 -10.16 14.55 9.47
CA TYR A 319 -11.36 14.03 8.81
C TYR A 319 -11.08 13.65 7.34
N LYS A 320 -10.09 14.27 6.67
CA LYS A 320 -9.68 13.83 5.31
C LYS A 320 -9.18 12.38 5.32
N TYR A 321 -8.43 11.97 6.34
CA TYR A 321 -7.95 10.59 6.48
C TYR A 321 -9.10 9.62 6.75
N TYR A 322 -10.09 10.04 7.53
CA TYR A 322 -11.31 9.24 7.74
C TYR A 322 -12.07 9.05 6.41
N LYS A 323 -12.35 10.14 5.67
CA LYS A 323 -12.97 10.08 4.34
C LYS A 323 -12.21 9.12 3.41
N ASN A 324 -10.88 9.19 3.38
CA ASN A 324 -10.04 8.36 2.51
C ASN A 324 -10.01 6.89 2.96
N TYR A 325 -9.98 6.61 4.28
CA TYR A 325 -10.12 5.25 4.81
C TYR A 325 -11.47 4.62 4.42
N VAL A 326 -12.57 5.37 4.56
CA VAL A 326 -13.91 4.89 4.16
C VAL A 326 -13.99 4.71 2.65
N LYS A 327 -13.55 5.69 1.83
CA LYS A 327 -13.52 5.58 0.36
C LYS A 327 -12.77 4.33 -0.12
N ASN A 328 -11.62 4.01 0.49
CA ASN A 328 -10.86 2.82 0.15
C ASN A 328 -11.56 1.53 0.58
N ASN A 329 -12.20 1.50 1.75
CA ASN A 329 -13.05 0.37 2.15
C ASN A 329 -14.23 0.16 1.16
N LEU A 330 -14.90 1.22 0.71
CA LEU A 330 -15.95 1.10 -0.33
C LEU A 330 -15.41 0.46 -1.61
N LYS A 331 -14.21 0.85 -2.07
CA LYS A 331 -13.55 0.26 -3.25
C LYS A 331 -13.30 -1.24 -3.06
N GLU A 332 -12.73 -1.64 -1.93
CA GLU A 332 -12.52 -3.06 -1.61
C GLU A 332 -13.84 -3.83 -1.58
N TRP A 333 -14.86 -3.32 -0.87
CA TRP A 333 -16.14 -4.01 -0.72
C TRP A 333 -16.87 -4.19 -2.07
N ALA A 334 -16.78 -3.19 -2.96
CA ALA A 334 -17.28 -3.29 -4.32
C ALA A 334 -16.51 -4.34 -5.15
N ALA A 335 -15.18 -4.35 -5.07
CA ALA A 335 -14.31 -5.32 -5.77
C ALA A 335 -14.49 -6.77 -5.27
N ASP A 336 -14.80 -6.94 -4.00
CA ASP A 336 -15.08 -8.22 -3.35
C ASP A 336 -16.55 -8.67 -3.46
N LEU A 337 -17.38 -7.94 -4.23
CA LEU A 337 -18.81 -8.20 -4.43
C LEU A 337 -19.60 -8.31 -3.11
N LYS A 338 -19.23 -7.52 -2.08
CA LYS A 338 -19.96 -7.45 -0.83
C LYS A 338 -21.33 -6.81 -1.05
N SER A 339 -22.33 -7.22 -0.26
CA SER A 339 -23.69 -6.68 -0.37
C SER A 339 -23.81 -5.27 0.19
N TYR A 340 -24.80 -4.52 -0.30
CA TYR A 340 -25.18 -3.21 0.23
C TYR A 340 -25.47 -3.27 1.75
N ASN A 341 -26.05 -4.37 2.24
CA ASN A 341 -26.30 -4.61 3.66
C ASN A 341 -24.99 -4.77 4.45
N PHE A 342 -24.01 -5.53 3.93
CA PHE A 342 -22.69 -5.65 4.56
C PHE A 342 -22.00 -4.28 4.68
N ALA A 343 -22.03 -3.47 3.62
CA ALA A 343 -21.48 -2.12 3.65
C ALA A 343 -22.24 -1.22 4.66
N THR A 344 -23.57 -1.32 4.71
CA THR A 344 -24.41 -0.57 5.68
C THR A 344 -24.02 -0.90 7.13
N GLU A 345 -23.93 -2.20 7.46
CA GLU A 345 -23.49 -2.67 8.79
C GLU A 345 -22.08 -2.20 9.12
N LYS A 346 -21.13 -2.32 8.18
CA LYS A 346 -19.73 -1.89 8.35
C LYS A 346 -19.56 -0.37 8.47
N LEU A 347 -20.45 0.43 7.89
CA LEU A 347 -20.50 1.89 8.05
C LEU A 347 -21.07 2.33 9.42
N GLY A 348 -21.44 1.39 10.28
CA GLY A 348 -21.97 1.64 11.64
C GLY A 348 -23.49 1.81 11.71
N MET A 349 -24.18 1.71 10.57
CA MET A 349 -25.65 1.87 10.51
C MET A 349 -26.32 0.59 11.02
N LYS A 350 -26.75 0.63 12.28
CA LYS A 350 -27.40 -0.49 12.98
C LYS A 350 -28.64 -1.00 12.24
N LYS A 351 -28.87 -2.31 12.32
CA LYS A 351 -30.13 -2.95 11.90
C LYS A 351 -31.33 -2.21 12.52
N GLY A 352 -32.30 -1.85 11.68
CA GLY A 352 -33.47 -1.06 12.08
C GLY A 352 -33.41 0.43 11.74
N LEU A 353 -32.26 0.98 11.33
CA LEU A 353 -32.22 2.31 10.69
C LEU A 353 -32.82 2.23 9.29
N SER A 354 -33.84 3.04 9.03
CA SER A 354 -34.55 3.11 7.75
C SER A 354 -35.17 4.50 7.54
N GLY A 355 -35.59 4.81 6.30
CA GLY A 355 -36.17 6.11 5.95
C GLY A 355 -35.24 7.27 6.28
N ASN A 356 -35.81 8.37 6.78
CA ASN A 356 -35.05 9.59 7.09
C ASN A 356 -33.97 9.36 8.16
N LYS A 357 -34.22 8.51 9.16
CA LYS A 357 -33.25 8.15 10.21
C LYS A 357 -31.98 7.46 9.68
N LEU A 358 -32.07 6.83 8.50
CA LEU A 358 -30.90 6.31 7.81
C LEU A 358 -30.14 7.43 7.07
N LYS A 359 -30.88 8.37 6.45
CA LYS A 359 -30.31 9.53 5.72
C LYS A 359 -29.61 10.54 6.63
N GLU A 360 -30.11 10.69 7.85
CA GLU A 360 -29.55 11.54 8.92
C GLU A 360 -28.21 11.01 9.48
N HIS A 361 -27.82 9.78 9.15
CA HIS A 361 -26.58 9.18 9.67
C HIS A 361 -25.34 9.78 8.97
N PRO A 362 -24.29 10.23 9.70
CA PRO A 362 -23.12 10.89 9.11
C PRO A 362 -22.39 10.10 8.00
N ASN A 363 -22.49 8.77 8.01
CA ASN A 363 -21.89 7.92 6.99
C ASN A 363 -22.83 7.57 5.81
N TYR A 364 -24.06 8.09 5.77
CA TYR A 364 -25.01 7.78 4.69
C TYR A 364 -24.50 8.23 3.30
N VAL A 365 -23.81 9.37 3.23
CA VAL A 365 -23.18 9.87 2.00
C VAL A 365 -22.18 8.87 1.38
N PHE A 366 -21.54 8.02 2.19
CA PHE A 366 -20.67 6.94 1.68
C PHE A 366 -21.47 5.77 1.13
N LEU A 367 -22.66 5.50 1.66
CA LEU A 367 -23.56 4.45 1.18
C LEU A 367 -24.25 4.88 -0.13
N GLU A 368 -24.61 6.16 -0.28
CA GLU A 368 -25.05 6.73 -1.55
C GLU A 368 -23.95 6.65 -2.62
N LYS A 369 -22.72 7.08 -2.29
CA LYS A 369 -21.57 6.96 -3.20
C LYS A 369 -21.26 5.51 -3.59
N LEU A 370 -21.44 4.54 -2.68
CA LEU A 370 -21.36 3.11 -3.03
C LEU A 370 -22.48 2.70 -3.99
N GLY A 371 -23.72 3.12 -3.74
CA GLY A 371 -24.87 2.84 -4.60
C GLY A 371 -24.68 3.30 -6.05
N THR A 372 -24.10 4.48 -6.25
CA THR A 372 -23.80 5.03 -7.58
C THR A 372 -22.55 4.40 -8.21
N HIS A 373 -21.44 4.29 -7.48
CA HIS A 373 -20.12 4.02 -8.06
C HIS A 373 -19.58 2.58 -7.85
N ALA A 374 -20.35 1.65 -7.26
CA ALA A 374 -19.86 0.29 -6.99
C ALA A 374 -19.33 -0.46 -8.23
N ASN A 375 -19.90 -0.22 -9.42
CA ASN A 375 -19.41 -0.86 -10.64
C ASN A 375 -18.04 -0.31 -11.04
N GLU A 376 -17.90 1.02 -11.12
CA GLU A 376 -16.65 1.72 -11.43
C GLU A 376 -15.54 1.38 -10.43
N TYR A 377 -15.86 1.36 -9.13
CA TYR A 377 -14.91 1.01 -8.07
C TYR A 377 -14.40 -0.44 -8.20
N ARG A 378 -15.31 -1.39 -8.46
CA ARG A 378 -14.94 -2.79 -8.73
C ARG A 378 -14.05 -2.89 -9.96
N GLU A 379 -14.45 -2.26 -11.05
CA GLU A 379 -13.84 -2.43 -12.37
C GLU A 379 -12.47 -1.73 -12.44
N LYS A 380 -12.31 -0.53 -11.87
CA LYS A 380 -11.00 0.14 -11.69
C LYS A 380 -10.07 -0.72 -10.82
N LEU A 381 -10.54 -1.25 -9.68
CA LEU A 381 -9.70 -2.03 -8.76
C LEU A 381 -9.38 -3.45 -9.28
N TRP A 382 -10.28 -4.07 -10.07
CA TRP A 382 -10.01 -5.33 -10.77
C TRP A 382 -8.94 -5.16 -11.84
N LEU A 383 -9.02 -4.11 -12.65
CA LEU A 383 -8.02 -3.80 -13.68
C LEU A 383 -6.64 -3.50 -13.05
N GLN A 384 -6.61 -2.69 -11.98
CA GLN A 384 -5.41 -2.41 -11.17
C GLN A 384 -4.80 -3.66 -10.52
N ARG A 385 -5.61 -4.71 -10.26
CA ARG A 385 -5.17 -5.99 -9.69
C ARG A 385 -4.90 -7.07 -10.74
N HIS A 386 -4.99 -6.71 -12.03
CA HIS A 386 -4.85 -7.61 -13.18
C HIS A 386 -5.77 -8.84 -13.13
N VAL A 387 -6.99 -8.66 -12.63
CA VAL A 387 -8.05 -9.69 -12.67
C VAL A 387 -8.39 -9.97 -14.13
N THR A 388 -8.22 -11.20 -14.60
CA THR A 388 -8.49 -11.55 -16.01
C THR A 388 -9.99 -11.55 -16.31
N SER A 389 -10.40 -11.56 -17.59
CA SER A 389 -11.83 -11.72 -17.93
C SER A 389 -12.41 -13.00 -17.37
N PHE A 390 -11.64 -14.09 -17.36
CA PHE A 390 -12.03 -15.37 -16.79
C PHE A 390 -12.17 -15.33 -15.26
N ASP A 391 -11.30 -14.61 -14.55
CA ASP A 391 -11.43 -14.41 -13.11
C ASP A 391 -12.67 -13.60 -12.76
N ALA A 392 -12.97 -12.54 -13.53
CA ALA A 392 -14.20 -11.76 -13.40
C ALA A 392 -15.46 -12.61 -13.67
N TRP A 393 -15.46 -13.42 -14.74
CA TRP A 393 -16.50 -14.39 -15.07
C TRP A 393 -16.77 -15.37 -13.91
N ASN A 394 -15.71 -15.88 -13.27
CA ASN A 394 -15.81 -16.78 -12.13
C ASN A 394 -16.29 -16.05 -10.86
N ARG A 395 -15.78 -14.84 -10.57
CA ARG A 395 -16.18 -14.00 -9.42
C ARG A 395 -17.65 -13.60 -9.47
N LEU A 396 -18.12 -13.15 -10.64
CA LEU A 396 -19.53 -12.81 -10.89
C LEU A 396 -20.45 -14.05 -10.93
N GLY A 397 -19.88 -15.25 -11.14
CA GLY A 397 -20.64 -16.49 -11.23
C GLY A 397 -21.48 -16.61 -12.51
N VAL A 398 -21.08 -15.95 -13.60
CA VAL A 398 -21.81 -15.89 -14.88
C VAL A 398 -22.13 -17.29 -15.45
N SER A 399 -21.24 -18.25 -15.17
CA SER A 399 -21.37 -19.67 -15.50
C SER A 399 -22.57 -20.36 -14.85
N ARG A 400 -23.05 -19.86 -13.70
CA ARG A 400 -24.21 -20.37 -12.94
C ARG A 400 -25.54 -19.92 -13.52
N VAL A 401 -25.58 -18.80 -14.24
CA VAL A 401 -26.80 -18.34 -14.92
C VAL A 401 -27.12 -19.28 -16.08
N HIS A 402 -28.37 -19.70 -16.19
CA HIS A 402 -28.83 -20.62 -17.23
C HIS A 402 -28.54 -20.05 -18.64
N PRO A 403 -28.00 -20.82 -19.60
CA PRO A 403 -27.54 -20.28 -20.90
C PRO A 403 -28.58 -19.42 -21.63
N THR A 404 -29.84 -19.85 -21.67
CA THR A 404 -30.94 -19.13 -22.35
C THR A 404 -31.33 -17.78 -21.71
N LEU A 405 -30.89 -17.51 -20.47
CA LEU A 405 -31.17 -16.27 -19.74
C LEU A 405 -29.89 -15.44 -19.49
N ARG A 406 -28.70 -16.03 -19.67
CA ARG A 406 -27.41 -15.42 -19.34
C ARG A 406 -27.26 -14.03 -19.94
N PHE A 407 -27.45 -13.89 -21.24
CA PHE A 407 -27.28 -12.64 -21.99
C PHE A 407 -28.25 -11.51 -21.59
N LYS A 408 -29.30 -11.80 -20.82
CA LYS A 408 -30.25 -10.81 -20.26
C LYS A 408 -30.04 -10.55 -18.75
N SER A 409 -29.05 -11.20 -18.14
CA SER A 409 -28.79 -11.08 -16.69
C SER A 409 -27.88 -9.90 -16.38
N SER A 410 -28.16 -9.19 -15.29
CA SER A 410 -27.27 -8.14 -14.75
C SER A 410 -25.85 -8.67 -14.55
N THR A 411 -25.71 -9.88 -14.02
CA THR A 411 -24.44 -10.62 -13.88
C THR A 411 -23.62 -10.69 -15.19
N PHE A 412 -24.29 -10.89 -16.33
CA PHE A 412 -23.62 -10.92 -17.63
C PHE A 412 -23.24 -9.51 -18.11
N HIS A 413 -24.09 -8.50 -17.92
CA HIS A 413 -23.75 -7.12 -18.29
C HIS A 413 -22.57 -6.56 -17.46
N LEU A 414 -22.44 -6.94 -16.18
CA LEU A 414 -21.24 -6.60 -15.39
C LEU A 414 -19.97 -7.29 -15.92
N TYR A 415 -20.09 -8.51 -16.45
CA TYR A 415 -18.98 -9.20 -17.12
C TYR A 415 -18.67 -8.56 -18.48
N GLU A 416 -19.67 -8.22 -19.27
CA GLU A 416 -19.56 -7.53 -20.56
C GLU A 416 -18.87 -6.17 -20.42
N ASN A 417 -19.23 -5.37 -19.42
CA ASN A 417 -18.56 -4.10 -19.11
C ASN A 417 -17.07 -4.32 -18.79
N TYR A 418 -16.75 -5.28 -17.92
CA TYR A 418 -15.37 -5.54 -17.52
C TYR A 418 -14.51 -6.14 -18.65
N VAL A 419 -15.09 -7.02 -19.48
CA VAL A 419 -14.45 -7.49 -20.72
C VAL A 419 -14.07 -6.31 -21.60
N ASN A 420 -15.01 -5.39 -21.84
CA ASN A 420 -14.74 -4.22 -22.66
C ASN A 420 -13.65 -3.32 -22.06
N LEU A 421 -13.70 -3.01 -20.76
CA LEU A 421 -12.65 -2.24 -20.08
C LEU A 421 -11.25 -2.88 -20.21
N VAL A 422 -11.15 -4.20 -20.06
CA VAL A 422 -9.89 -4.95 -20.24
C VAL A 422 -9.43 -4.87 -21.69
N ASP A 423 -10.32 -5.13 -22.64
CA ASP A 423 -9.98 -5.19 -24.06
C ASP A 423 -9.59 -3.79 -24.59
N ASP A 424 -10.32 -2.73 -24.24
CA ASP A 424 -9.98 -1.33 -24.55
C ASP A 424 -8.63 -0.92 -23.95
N THR A 425 -8.34 -1.32 -22.71
CA THR A 425 -7.05 -1.06 -22.06
C THR A 425 -5.90 -1.75 -22.80
N MET A 426 -6.08 -3.02 -23.17
CA MET A 426 -5.06 -3.79 -23.89
C MET A 426 -4.80 -3.24 -25.30
N ILE A 427 -5.86 -2.89 -26.04
CA ILE A 427 -5.72 -2.26 -27.37
C ILE A 427 -4.97 -0.93 -27.25
N GLN A 428 -5.28 -0.09 -26.26
CA GLN A 428 -4.56 1.17 -26.04
C GLN A 428 -3.08 0.97 -25.68
N LEU A 429 -2.72 -0.06 -24.91
CA LEU A 429 -1.32 -0.35 -24.56
C LEU A 429 -0.53 -0.87 -25.77
N ILE A 430 -1.12 -1.78 -26.53
CA ILE A 430 -0.51 -2.34 -27.76
C ILE A 430 -0.30 -1.24 -28.81
N ASN A 431 -1.31 -0.39 -29.05
CA ASN A 431 -1.21 0.74 -29.99
C ASN A 431 -0.20 1.82 -29.55
N LYS A 432 0.19 1.86 -28.27
CA LYS A 432 1.27 2.73 -27.75
C LYS A 432 2.65 2.08 -27.83
N GLY A 433 2.75 0.83 -28.31
CA GLY A 433 4.00 0.08 -28.37
C GLY A 433 4.51 -0.43 -27.02
N GLU A 434 3.63 -0.60 -26.01
CA GLU A 434 4.05 -1.13 -24.71
C GLU A 434 4.50 -2.59 -24.82
N THR A 435 5.71 -2.86 -24.33
CA THR A 435 6.36 -4.18 -24.37
C THR A 435 6.04 -5.05 -23.15
N LYS A 436 5.57 -4.44 -22.05
CA LYS A 436 5.23 -5.10 -20.79
C LYS A 436 3.72 -5.05 -20.55
N LEU A 437 2.98 -5.72 -21.44
CA LEU A 437 1.53 -5.83 -21.32
C LEU A 437 1.14 -6.56 -20.02
N PRO A 438 0.09 -6.11 -19.31
CA PRO A 438 -0.43 -6.80 -18.13
C PRO A 438 -1.05 -8.15 -18.52
N ASN A 439 -0.89 -9.16 -17.66
CA ASN A 439 -1.37 -10.51 -17.92
C ASN A 439 -2.90 -10.63 -17.66
N LEU A 440 -3.71 -10.02 -18.53
CA LEU A 440 -5.17 -9.96 -18.42
C LEU A 440 -5.91 -11.11 -19.14
N VAL A 441 -5.16 -11.99 -19.84
CA VAL A 441 -5.68 -13.18 -20.55
C VAL A 441 -5.30 -14.43 -19.77
N ASN A 442 -6.28 -15.20 -19.30
CA ASN A 442 -6.03 -16.46 -18.60
C ASN A 442 -5.96 -17.64 -19.59
N LYS A 443 -4.90 -18.44 -19.54
CA LYS A 443 -4.75 -19.65 -20.37
C LYS A 443 -5.70 -20.79 -19.98
N GLU A 444 -6.30 -20.70 -18.79
CA GLU A 444 -7.33 -21.63 -18.30
C GLU A 444 -8.77 -21.16 -18.65
N ALA A 445 -8.91 -20.11 -19.47
CA ALA A 445 -10.22 -19.56 -19.86
C ALA A 445 -11.13 -20.65 -20.43
N SER A 446 -12.20 -20.96 -19.68
CA SER A 446 -13.10 -22.06 -20.03
C SER A 446 -13.75 -21.82 -21.39
N GLY A 447 -13.96 -22.88 -22.18
CA GLY A 447 -14.64 -22.76 -23.47
C GLY A 447 -16.06 -22.19 -23.42
N ARG A 448 -16.69 -22.15 -22.24
CA ARG A 448 -17.96 -21.43 -22.01
C ARG A 448 -17.74 -19.90 -21.94
N GLU A 449 -16.68 -19.44 -21.29
CA GLU A 449 -16.34 -18.00 -21.21
C GLU A 449 -15.95 -17.48 -22.60
N LEU A 450 -15.03 -18.17 -23.29
CA LEU A 450 -14.57 -17.79 -24.63
C LEU A 450 -15.69 -17.77 -25.68
N ASN A 451 -16.68 -18.67 -25.56
CA ASN A 451 -17.83 -18.71 -26.45
C ASN A 451 -18.79 -17.52 -26.29
N GLU A 452 -18.89 -16.94 -25.08
CA GLU A 452 -19.61 -15.68 -24.87
C GLU A 452 -18.70 -14.47 -25.18
N LYS A 453 -17.40 -14.54 -24.86
CA LYS A 453 -16.44 -13.46 -25.13
C LYS A 453 -16.34 -13.17 -26.62
N ALA A 454 -16.39 -14.20 -27.47
CA ALA A 454 -16.50 -14.06 -28.92
C ALA A 454 -17.74 -13.25 -29.39
N LEU A 455 -18.88 -13.37 -28.69
CA LEU A 455 -20.07 -12.56 -28.98
C LEU A 455 -19.90 -11.11 -28.51
N ILE A 456 -19.27 -10.89 -27.36
CA ILE A 456 -18.97 -9.54 -26.87
C ILE A 456 -18.00 -8.84 -27.83
N TRP A 457 -16.98 -9.54 -28.31
CA TRP A 457 -16.02 -9.03 -29.30
C TRP A 457 -16.69 -8.66 -30.62
N ALA A 458 -17.58 -9.50 -31.14
CA ALA A 458 -18.30 -9.23 -32.38
C ALA A 458 -19.26 -8.03 -32.23
N LYS A 459 -20.07 -8.00 -31.15
CA LYS A 459 -20.96 -6.88 -30.78
C LYS A 459 -20.23 -5.54 -30.59
N LYS A 460 -18.91 -5.58 -30.36
CA LYS A 460 -18.05 -4.42 -30.13
C LYS A 460 -17.00 -4.21 -31.23
N GLU A 461 -17.16 -4.89 -32.36
CA GLU A 461 -16.34 -4.74 -33.57
C GLU A 461 -14.84 -4.76 -33.26
N ARG A 462 -14.42 -5.65 -32.34
CA ARG A 462 -13.04 -5.68 -31.84
C ARG A 462 -12.09 -6.13 -32.95
N PRO A 463 -10.99 -5.39 -33.22
CA PRO A 463 -10.12 -5.67 -34.37
C PRO A 463 -9.66 -7.13 -34.43
N GLU A 464 -9.66 -7.73 -35.63
CA GLU A 464 -9.31 -9.16 -35.80
C GLU A 464 -7.96 -9.52 -35.16
N TRP A 465 -6.96 -8.64 -35.29
CA TRP A 465 -5.63 -8.85 -34.70
C TRP A 465 -5.71 -8.97 -33.17
N TYR A 466 -6.59 -8.19 -32.53
CA TYR A 466 -6.78 -8.22 -31.07
C TYR A 466 -7.52 -9.48 -30.64
N VAL A 467 -8.49 -9.95 -31.44
CA VAL A 467 -9.19 -11.21 -31.18
C VAL A 467 -8.24 -12.41 -31.36
N LYS A 468 -7.40 -12.42 -32.41
CA LYS A 468 -6.36 -13.44 -32.63
C LYS A 468 -5.36 -13.45 -31.47
N PHE A 469 -4.82 -12.28 -31.10
CA PHE A 469 -3.94 -12.10 -29.94
C PHE A 469 -4.57 -12.64 -28.64
N SER A 470 -5.82 -12.25 -28.35
CA SER A 470 -6.53 -12.64 -27.12
C SER A 470 -6.87 -14.13 -27.03
N LEU A 471 -6.94 -14.82 -28.18
CA LEU A 471 -7.15 -16.27 -28.26
C LEU A 471 -5.84 -17.07 -28.31
N GLY A 472 -4.67 -16.40 -28.36
CA GLY A 472 -3.38 -17.07 -28.57
C GLY A 472 -3.19 -17.62 -29.99
N LEU A 473 -3.80 -16.97 -30.97
CA LEU A 473 -3.79 -17.32 -32.40
C LEU A 473 -2.94 -16.34 -33.25
N ASP A 474 -2.32 -15.34 -32.62
CA ASP A 474 -1.45 -14.39 -33.29
C ASP A 474 -0.12 -15.05 -33.73
N GLY A 475 0.43 -14.58 -34.87
CA GLY A 475 1.63 -15.13 -35.48
C GLY A 475 1.50 -16.55 -36.09
N LEU A 476 0.30 -17.15 -36.09
CA LEU A 476 0.06 -18.47 -36.72
C LEU A 476 -0.18 -18.33 -38.24
N ASP A 477 0.40 -19.24 -39.02
CA ASP A 477 0.05 -19.43 -40.44
C ASP A 477 -1.34 -20.06 -40.61
N GLU A 478 -1.85 -20.09 -41.84
CA GLU A 478 -3.19 -20.62 -42.14
C GLU A 478 -3.43 -22.08 -41.72
N THR A 479 -2.38 -22.92 -41.71
CA THR A 479 -2.48 -24.33 -41.29
C THR A 479 -2.52 -24.44 -39.77
N ALA A 480 -1.52 -23.87 -39.08
CA ALA A 480 -1.46 -23.84 -37.62
C ALA A 480 -2.68 -23.13 -36.99
N LEU A 481 -3.19 -22.08 -37.63
CA LEU A 481 -4.39 -21.35 -37.21
C LEU A 481 -5.64 -22.25 -37.23
N LYS A 482 -5.82 -23.09 -38.26
CA LYS A 482 -7.00 -23.97 -38.38
C LYS A 482 -6.94 -25.17 -37.42
N GLU A 483 -5.74 -25.63 -37.08
CA GLU A 483 -5.53 -26.73 -36.11
C GLU A 483 -5.63 -26.26 -34.64
N ALA A 484 -5.45 -24.96 -34.36
CA ALA A 484 -5.44 -24.44 -33.00
C ALA A 484 -6.78 -24.60 -32.27
N THR A 485 -6.76 -25.16 -31.06
CA THR A 485 -7.95 -25.48 -30.23
C THR A 485 -8.92 -24.30 -30.01
N ASN A 486 -8.43 -23.06 -30.07
CA ASN A 486 -9.18 -21.83 -29.87
C ASN A 486 -9.78 -21.24 -31.16
N TYR A 487 -9.41 -21.75 -32.34
CA TYR A 487 -9.86 -21.24 -33.65
C TYR A 487 -11.38 -21.20 -33.79
N LYS A 488 -12.09 -22.19 -33.23
CA LYS A 488 -13.56 -22.23 -33.18
C LYS A 488 -14.20 -21.00 -32.52
N TYR A 489 -13.53 -20.33 -31.58
CA TYR A 489 -14.04 -19.09 -30.99
C TYR A 489 -13.77 -17.88 -31.90
N TYR A 490 -12.68 -17.91 -32.69
CA TYR A 490 -12.42 -16.94 -33.74
C TYR A 490 -13.43 -17.06 -34.90
N GLN A 491 -13.73 -18.29 -35.34
CA GLN A 491 -14.80 -18.57 -36.29
C GLN A 491 -16.16 -18.07 -35.77
N ARG A 492 -16.46 -18.28 -34.49
CA ARG A 492 -17.68 -17.76 -33.85
C ARG A 492 -17.74 -16.23 -33.84
N TYR A 493 -16.62 -15.55 -33.56
CA TYR A 493 -16.51 -14.10 -33.67
C TYR A 493 -16.82 -13.64 -35.11
N LEU A 494 -16.19 -14.25 -36.12
CA LEU A 494 -16.44 -13.93 -37.54
C LEU A 494 -17.89 -14.19 -37.96
N GLN A 495 -18.56 -15.24 -37.45
CA GLN A 495 -19.97 -15.52 -37.74
C GLN A 495 -20.97 -14.48 -37.21
N HIS A 496 -20.53 -13.59 -36.32
CA HIS A 496 -21.37 -12.54 -35.70
C HIS A 496 -20.81 -11.13 -35.97
N THR A 497 -19.76 -11.03 -36.78
CA THR A 497 -19.21 -9.78 -37.33
C THR A 497 -19.62 -9.73 -38.79
N HIS A 498 -19.96 -8.55 -39.31
CA HIS A 498 -20.52 -8.39 -40.66
C HIS A 498 -19.47 -8.41 -41.77
#